data_AF-A0A6M4BHD0-F1
#
_entry.id   AF-A0A6M4BHD0-F1
#
_cell.length_a   1.000
_cell.length_b   1.000
_cell.length_c   1.000
_cell.angle_alpha   90.00
_cell.angle_beta   90.00
_cell.angle_gamma   90.00
#
_symmetry.space_group_name_H-M   'P 1'
#
loop_
_entity.id
_entity.type
_entity.pdbx_description
1 polymer ?
#
loop_
_entity_poly.entity_id
_entity_poly.type
_entity_poly.pdbx_seq_one_letter_code
_entity_poly.pdbx_strand_id
1 'polypeptide(L)'
;RCNLLWSAPKTLMIGWVDTIRICIIRKRSQIELQTRDVTEYLVDPVYTFQTDYFISGLGPLDDQLVLLGVPKECDAVTRKAQRPVLSVADYKDRELCELSTDSLNIRGYEEYSCNDYYLDMLIEENRFFIVSPKDIVVASPYDIDDKVNWLTEHSRFEKAITVLEDVGGKTAKHSVVTVGVQYLAHLMSEHFYEEAAILCARICKNDKVLWENQILKFAEVNQLRAVSAYVPKTPEQALSSHIYELIFYEYLKVDPQGFLKIVQEWNPSLYKTGVIVKEVLDHLLTTKIDKNIYLEALALLYCYQ
;
A
#
# COMPACT_ATOMS: atom_id res chain seq x y z
N ARG A 1 22.16 30.55 6.58
CA ARG A 1 22.90 29.56 7.39
C ARG A 1 23.79 28.72 6.46
N CYS A 2 24.88 28.14 6.94
CA CYS A 2 25.68 27.19 6.14
C CYS A 2 25.18 25.77 6.41
N ASN A 3 24.84 25.05 5.35
CA ASN A 3 24.38 23.67 5.42
C ASN A 3 25.54 22.76 4.98
N LEU A 4 26.02 21.91 5.88
CA LEU A 4 27.14 21.02 5.64
C LEU A 4 26.63 19.58 5.69
N LEU A 5 26.96 18.80 4.66
CA LEU A 5 26.58 17.41 4.55
C LEU A 5 27.77 16.57 4.10
N TRP A 6 28.02 15.48 4.82
CA TRP A 6 28.94 14.44 4.35
C TRP A 6 28.17 13.42 3.53
N SER A 7 28.38 13.39 2.21
CA SER A 7 27.78 12.38 1.34
C SER A 7 28.61 11.10 1.27
N ALA A 8 29.92 11.20 1.53
CA ALA A 8 30.84 10.06 1.62
C ALA A 8 32.00 10.41 2.56
N PRO A 9 32.83 9.43 3.00
CA PRO A 9 33.93 9.67 3.95
C PRO A 9 34.94 10.76 3.54
N LYS A 10 35.02 11.08 2.24
CA LYS A 10 35.91 12.11 1.69
C LYS A 10 35.19 13.15 0.84
N THR A 11 33.86 13.17 0.85
CA THR A 11 33.08 14.11 0.04
C THR A 11 32.20 14.94 0.95
N LEU A 12 32.43 16.25 0.95
CA LEU A 12 31.70 17.24 1.73
C LEU A 12 30.92 18.13 0.77
N MET A 13 29.61 18.21 0.99
CA MET A 13 28.70 19.10 0.29
C MET A 13 28.41 20.31 1.17
N ILE A 14 28.47 21.51 0.58
CA ILE A 14 28.32 22.79 1.26
C ILE A 14 27.25 23.60 0.54
N GLY A 15 26.15 23.87 1.24
CA GLY A 15 25.07 24.74 0.79
C GLY A 15 25.18 26.09 1.49
N TRP A 16 25.38 27.16 0.74
CA TRP A 16 25.49 28.51 1.27
C TRP A 16 24.74 29.51 0.41
N VAL A 17 23.76 30.18 1.02
CA VAL A 17 22.86 31.14 0.35
C VAL A 17 22.19 30.46 -0.85
N ASP A 18 22.70 30.61 -2.05
CA ASP A 18 22.17 30.02 -3.29
C ASP A 18 23.18 29.13 -4.01
N THR A 19 24.33 28.87 -3.37
CA THR A 19 25.46 28.16 -3.95
C THR A 19 25.62 26.81 -3.29
N ILE A 20 25.74 25.76 -4.11
CA ILE A 20 26.10 24.40 -3.68
C ILE A 20 27.54 24.15 -4.11
N ARG A 21 28.39 23.70 -3.19
CA ARG A 21 29.76 23.26 -3.49
C ARG A 21 29.95 21.81 -3.10
N ILE A 22 30.48 21.03 -4.02
CA ILE A 22 30.89 19.64 -3.76
C ILE A 22 32.41 19.64 -3.64
N CYS A 23 32.89 19.30 -2.47
CA CYS A 23 34.29 19.31 -2.12
C CYS A 23 34.80 17.90 -1.84
N ILE A 24 36.00 17.59 -2.32
CA ILE A 24 36.72 16.36 -1.99
C ILE A 24 37.81 16.67 -0.98
N ILE A 25 37.88 15.88 0.08
CA ILE A 25 38.90 15.97 1.11
C ILE A 25 40.01 14.98 0.78
N ARG A 26 41.19 15.50 0.49
CA ARG A 26 42.39 14.69 0.23
C ARG A 26 43.51 15.04 1.19
N LYS A 27 44.37 14.06 1.44
CA LYS A 27 45.60 14.24 2.21
C LYS A 27 46.61 15.02 1.35
N ARG A 28 47.29 16.00 1.96
CA ARG A 28 48.39 16.73 1.32
C ARG A 28 49.55 15.80 1.01
N SER A 29 50.22 16.05 -0.11
CA SER A 29 51.50 15.41 -0.42
C SER A 29 52.60 15.87 0.54
N GLN A 30 53.68 15.10 0.66
CA GLN A 30 54.82 15.46 1.53
C GLN A 30 55.45 16.81 1.14
N ILE A 31 55.39 17.17 -0.14
CA ILE A 31 55.91 18.44 -0.67
C ILE A 31 55.05 19.63 -0.20
N GLU A 32 53.71 19.48 -0.22
CA GLU A 32 52.75 20.50 0.24
C GLU A 32 52.80 20.72 1.76
N LEU A 33 53.29 19.73 2.54
CA LEU A 33 53.44 19.81 3.99
C LEU A 33 54.76 20.47 4.43
N GLN A 34 55.80 20.45 3.59
CA GLN A 34 57.11 21.03 3.93
C GLN A 34 57.12 22.56 3.85
N THR A 35 56.16 23.16 3.14
CA THR A 35 56.23 24.57 2.75
C THR A 35 55.51 25.53 3.69
N ARG A 36 54.59 25.05 4.56
CA ARG A 36 53.84 25.87 5.54
C ARG A 36 53.36 25.02 6.73
N ASP A 37 53.11 25.65 7.87
CA ASP A 37 52.41 25.03 9.01
C ASP A 37 50.92 24.89 8.69
N VAL A 38 50.57 23.84 7.93
CA VAL A 38 49.23 23.59 7.38
C VAL A 38 48.68 22.24 7.81
N THR A 39 47.35 22.15 7.87
CA THR A 39 46.63 20.92 8.20
C THR A 39 46.95 19.79 7.22
N GLU A 40 46.99 18.55 7.73
CA GLU A 40 47.30 17.35 6.94
C GLU A 40 46.35 17.12 5.75
N TYR A 41 45.09 17.55 5.91
CA TYR A 41 44.07 17.45 4.87
C TYR A 41 43.80 18.82 4.25
N LEU A 42 43.44 18.80 2.96
CA LEU A 42 42.91 19.95 2.24
C LEU A 42 41.55 19.61 1.63
N VAL A 43 40.78 20.67 1.37
CA VAL A 43 39.44 20.60 0.79
C VAL A 43 39.51 21.19 -0.60
N ASP A 44 39.35 20.37 -1.63
CA ASP A 44 39.33 20.80 -3.02
C ASP A 44 37.86 20.95 -3.48
N PRO A 45 37.41 22.16 -3.86
CA PRO A 45 36.10 22.33 -4.49
C PRO A 45 36.14 21.74 -5.89
N VAL A 46 35.41 20.64 -6.10
CA VAL A 46 35.34 19.94 -7.39
C VAL A 46 34.25 20.54 -8.26
N TYR A 47 33.08 20.79 -7.66
CA TYR A 47 31.94 21.40 -8.34
C TYR A 47 31.40 22.58 -7.54
N THR A 48 30.87 23.57 -8.26
CA THR A 48 30.17 24.72 -7.70
C THR A 48 28.99 25.04 -8.59
N PHE A 49 27.80 25.00 -8.02
CA PHE A 49 26.53 25.23 -8.69
C PHE A 49 25.82 26.43 -8.06
N GLN A 50 25.12 27.20 -8.87
CA GLN A 50 24.17 28.21 -8.40
C GLN A 50 22.75 27.71 -8.61
N THR A 51 21.87 28.03 -7.68
CA THR A 51 20.46 27.63 -7.67
C THR A 51 19.56 28.84 -7.65
N ASP A 52 18.31 28.67 -8.05
CA ASP A 52 17.28 29.73 -7.99
C ASP A 52 16.62 29.84 -6.60
N TYR A 53 17.12 29.07 -5.63
CA TYR A 53 16.60 28.98 -4.29
C TYR A 53 17.62 29.43 -3.25
N PHE A 54 17.14 29.94 -2.13
CA PHE A 54 17.93 30.03 -0.91
C PHE A 54 17.95 28.68 -0.19
N ILE A 55 19.13 28.08 -0.09
CA ILE A 55 19.36 26.75 0.45
C ILE A 55 19.11 26.74 1.95
N SER A 56 18.20 25.88 2.35
CA SER A 56 17.77 25.66 3.73
C SER A 56 18.21 24.28 4.25
N GLY A 57 18.58 23.35 3.36
CA GLY A 57 19.11 22.05 3.72
C GLY A 57 19.62 21.25 2.52
N LEU A 58 20.49 20.27 2.78
CA LEU A 58 21.05 19.34 1.80
C LEU A 58 20.93 17.91 2.35
N GLY A 59 20.60 16.92 1.52
CA GLY A 59 20.59 15.50 1.88
C GLY A 59 21.06 14.59 0.74
N PRO A 60 21.70 13.44 1.00
CA PRO A 60 22.02 12.47 -0.03
C PRO A 60 20.82 11.54 -0.28
N LEU A 61 20.60 11.17 -1.55
CA LEU A 61 19.69 10.11 -1.94
C LEU A 61 20.40 9.22 -2.96
N ASP A 62 21.00 8.13 -2.50
CA ASP A 62 21.90 7.29 -3.31
C ASP A 62 23.01 8.13 -4.01
N ASP A 63 22.97 8.21 -5.35
CA ASP A 63 23.88 9.00 -6.18
C ASP A 63 23.40 10.45 -6.43
N GLN A 64 22.24 10.82 -5.88
CA GLN A 64 21.55 12.09 -6.12
C GLN A 64 21.61 13.00 -4.88
N LEU A 65 21.25 14.26 -5.10
CA LEU A 65 21.23 15.30 -4.09
C LEU A 65 19.80 15.78 -3.86
N VAL A 66 19.36 15.71 -2.60
CA VAL A 66 18.12 16.33 -2.12
C VAL A 66 18.43 17.73 -1.63
N LEU A 67 17.64 18.69 -2.11
CA LEU A 67 17.78 20.11 -1.83
C LEU A 67 16.48 20.61 -1.20
N LEU A 68 16.59 21.23 -0.03
CA LEU A 68 15.51 22.04 0.53
C LEU A 68 15.85 23.50 0.32
N GLY A 69 14.98 24.21 -0.42
CA GLY A 69 15.19 25.60 -0.77
C GLY A 69 13.93 26.45 -0.61
N VAL A 70 14.11 27.76 -0.47
CA VAL A 70 13.01 28.74 -0.57
C VAL A 70 13.25 29.57 -1.84
N PRO A 71 12.26 29.74 -2.73
CA PRO A 71 12.43 30.56 -3.93
C PRO A 71 12.95 31.96 -3.59
N LYS A 72 13.89 32.48 -4.40
CA LYS A 72 14.45 33.82 -4.21
C LYS A 72 13.42 34.91 -4.43
N GLU A 73 12.52 34.69 -5.39
CA GLU A 73 11.46 35.63 -5.74
C GLU A 73 10.28 35.50 -4.77
N CYS A 74 9.69 36.64 -4.41
CA CYS A 74 8.45 36.66 -3.64
C CYS A 74 7.25 36.44 -4.56
N ASP A 75 6.12 36.01 -3.98
CA ASP A 75 4.86 35.87 -4.70
C ASP A 75 4.43 37.23 -5.29
N ALA A 76 4.07 37.25 -6.57
CA ALA A 76 3.83 38.49 -7.31
C ALA A 76 2.64 39.31 -6.77
N VAL A 77 1.66 38.65 -6.15
CA VAL A 77 0.41 39.27 -5.66
C VAL A 77 0.56 39.71 -4.22
N THR A 78 0.96 38.77 -3.35
CA THR A 78 1.05 38.99 -1.91
C THR A 78 2.36 39.67 -1.48
N ARG A 79 3.39 39.62 -2.33
CA ARG A 79 4.78 40.06 -2.05
C ARG A 79 5.40 39.37 -0.83
N LYS A 80 4.88 38.22 -0.44
CA LYS A 80 5.40 37.39 0.65
C LYS A 80 6.27 36.26 0.13
N ALA A 81 6.92 35.55 1.05
CA ALA A 81 7.71 34.38 0.72
C ALA A 81 6.85 33.32 0.00
N GLN A 82 7.44 32.65 -0.98
CA GLN A 82 6.81 31.51 -1.65
C GLN A 82 6.97 30.22 -0.83
N ARG A 83 6.25 29.17 -1.22
CA ARG A 83 6.33 27.86 -0.56
C ARG A 83 7.77 27.33 -0.66
N PRO A 84 8.31 26.73 0.41
CA PRO A 84 9.59 26.02 0.33
C PRO A 84 9.44 24.83 -0.62
N VAL A 85 10.54 24.50 -1.29
CA VAL A 85 10.61 23.51 -2.33
C VAL A 85 11.61 22.44 -1.93
N LEU A 86 11.21 21.18 -2.08
CA LEU A 86 12.09 20.02 -1.98
C LEU A 86 12.39 19.55 -3.41
N SER A 87 13.65 19.54 -3.82
CA SER A 87 14.06 19.03 -5.13
C SER A 87 15.07 17.91 -5.00
N VAL A 88 15.02 16.99 -5.97
CA VAL A 88 16.02 15.93 -6.17
C VAL A 88 16.76 16.27 -7.44
N ALA A 89 18.08 16.36 -7.37
CA ALA A 89 18.93 16.73 -8.49
C ALA A 89 20.07 15.73 -8.68
N ASP A 90 20.39 15.45 -9.93
CA ASP A 90 21.65 14.81 -10.30
C ASP A 90 22.74 15.89 -10.44
N TYR A 91 23.97 15.55 -10.09
CA TYR A 91 25.13 16.45 -10.24
C TYR A 91 26.26 15.81 -11.06
N LYS A 92 25.95 14.72 -11.79
CA LYS A 92 26.84 14.09 -12.78
C LYS A 92 27.16 15.07 -13.92
N ASP A 93 28.27 14.81 -14.61
CA ASP A 93 28.73 15.61 -15.76
C ASP A 93 28.96 17.11 -15.52
N ARG A 94 29.15 17.51 -14.25
CA ARG A 94 29.41 18.90 -13.83
C ARG A 94 28.24 19.86 -14.04
N GLU A 95 27.03 19.34 -14.18
CA GLU A 95 25.80 20.12 -14.21
C GLU A 95 24.86 19.66 -13.11
N LEU A 96 24.12 20.60 -12.51
CA LEU A 96 23.08 20.27 -11.53
C LEU A 96 21.75 20.19 -12.28
N CYS A 97 21.27 18.97 -12.53
CA CYS A 97 20.04 18.71 -13.26
C CYS A 97 18.92 18.32 -12.30
N GLU A 98 17.90 19.17 -12.17
CA GLU A 98 16.72 18.87 -11.35
C GLU A 98 15.88 17.76 -11.97
N LEU A 99 15.66 16.68 -11.23
CA LEU A 99 14.89 15.50 -11.65
C LEU A 99 13.44 15.56 -11.17
N SER A 100 13.24 16.04 -9.94
CA SER A 100 11.93 16.15 -9.30
C SER A 100 11.92 17.35 -8.38
N THR A 101 10.79 18.07 -8.33
CA THR A 101 10.65 19.30 -7.57
C THR A 101 9.22 19.40 -7.01
N ASP A 102 9.11 19.45 -5.69
CA ASP A 102 7.83 19.48 -4.96
C ASP A 102 7.72 20.73 -4.09
N SER A 103 6.62 21.47 -4.24
CA SER A 103 6.29 22.62 -3.37
C SER A 103 5.61 22.14 -2.09
N LEU A 104 6.17 22.48 -0.93
CA LEU A 104 5.69 22.00 0.36
C LEU A 104 4.63 22.95 0.95
N ASN A 105 3.48 22.39 1.31
CA ASN A 105 2.35 23.14 1.86
C ASN A 105 2.44 23.29 3.39
N ILE A 106 3.42 24.06 3.86
CA ILE A 106 3.67 24.30 5.29
C ILE A 106 2.81 25.46 5.82
N ARG A 107 2.25 25.35 7.03
CA ARG A 107 1.39 26.39 7.61
C ARG A 107 2.18 27.65 8.00
N GLY A 108 1.78 28.78 7.41
CA GLY A 108 2.39 30.08 7.66
C GLY A 108 3.72 30.30 6.93
N TYR A 109 3.97 29.55 5.85
CA TYR A 109 5.20 29.64 5.05
C TYR A 109 5.50 31.07 4.58
N GLU A 110 4.48 31.90 4.41
CA GLU A 110 4.56 33.27 3.92
C GLU A 110 5.36 34.20 4.85
N GLU A 111 5.42 33.85 6.15
CA GLU A 111 6.12 34.62 7.19
C GLU A 111 7.52 34.05 7.51
N TYR A 112 7.94 32.99 6.81
CA TYR A 112 9.19 32.29 7.08
C TYR A 112 10.27 32.62 6.04
N SER A 113 11.51 32.52 6.48
CA SER A 113 12.72 32.66 5.67
C SER A 113 13.40 31.30 5.48
N CYS A 114 14.43 31.25 4.62
CA CYS A 114 15.24 30.04 4.41
C CYS A 114 15.91 29.51 5.69
N ASN A 115 16.10 30.32 6.73
CA ASN A 115 16.70 29.85 7.98
C ASN A 115 15.69 29.20 8.93
N ASP A 116 14.39 29.35 8.68
CA ASP A 116 13.33 28.80 9.53
C ASP A 116 13.02 27.34 9.18
N TYR A 117 13.52 26.86 8.04
CA TYR A 117 13.43 25.47 7.62
C TYR A 117 14.72 24.72 7.93
N TYR A 118 14.55 23.44 8.27
CA TYR A 118 15.64 22.51 8.54
C TYR A 118 15.35 21.20 7.82
N LEU A 119 16.35 20.65 7.14
CA LEU A 119 16.30 19.32 6.55
C LEU A 119 17.13 18.37 7.42
N ASP A 120 16.49 17.34 7.94
CA ASP A 120 17.13 16.20 8.60
C ASP A 120 16.78 14.91 7.84
N MET A 121 17.49 13.81 8.12
CA MET A 121 17.34 12.58 7.34
C MET A 121 17.71 11.31 8.10
N LEU A 122 17.02 10.23 7.74
CA LEU A 122 17.42 8.86 8.02
C LEU A 122 17.90 8.25 6.71
N ILE A 123 19.23 8.32 6.48
CA ILE A 123 19.87 7.88 5.23
C ILE A 123 19.55 6.41 4.94
N GLU A 124 19.57 5.55 5.97
CA GLU A 124 19.32 4.11 5.87
C GLU A 124 17.90 3.76 5.39
N GLU A 125 16.94 4.67 5.61
CA GLU A 125 15.54 4.50 5.21
C GLU A 125 15.14 5.40 4.03
N ASN A 126 16.08 6.17 3.47
CA ASN A 126 15.81 7.23 2.49
C ASN A 126 14.65 8.15 2.92
N ARG A 127 14.58 8.52 4.20
CA ARG A 127 13.54 9.42 4.73
C ARG A 127 14.12 10.77 5.09
N PHE A 128 13.40 11.81 4.69
CA PHE A 128 13.76 13.21 4.89
C PHE A 128 12.70 13.88 5.77
N PHE A 129 13.15 14.61 6.78
CA PHE A 129 12.32 15.35 7.70
C PHE A 129 12.54 16.84 7.49
N ILE A 130 11.51 17.52 7.00
CA ILE A 130 11.50 18.96 6.82
C ILE A 130 10.81 19.56 8.03
N VAL A 131 11.60 20.21 8.89
CA VAL A 131 11.11 20.82 10.13
C VAL A 131 10.98 22.33 9.91
N SER A 132 9.81 22.85 10.26
CA SER A 132 9.49 24.28 10.29
C SER A 132 8.95 24.67 11.68
N PRO A 133 8.76 25.96 11.98
CA PRO A 133 8.28 26.38 13.30
C PRO A 133 6.91 25.81 13.71
N LYS A 134 6.07 25.41 12.75
CA LYS A 134 4.69 24.93 13.02
C LYS A 134 4.37 23.54 12.48
N ASP A 135 5.19 23.00 11.58
CA ASP A 135 4.96 21.72 10.92
C ASP A 135 6.25 20.91 10.77
N ILE A 136 6.09 19.59 10.76
CA ILE A 136 7.11 18.63 10.34
C ILE A 136 6.52 17.87 9.16
N VAL A 137 7.22 17.89 8.03
CA VAL A 137 6.85 17.15 6.82
C VAL A 137 7.85 16.01 6.64
N VAL A 138 7.34 14.81 6.37
CA VAL A 138 8.17 13.64 6.06
C VAL A 138 8.09 13.39 4.56
N ALA A 139 9.23 13.33 3.90
CA ALA A 139 9.36 12.98 2.50
C ALA A 139 10.17 11.69 2.35
N SER A 140 9.74 10.81 1.45
CA SER A 140 10.42 9.57 1.10
C SER A 140 10.27 9.32 -0.39
N PRO A 141 11.18 8.58 -1.03
CA PRO A 141 10.99 8.09 -2.39
C PRO A 141 9.67 7.36 -2.52
N TYR A 142 8.99 7.58 -3.63
CA TYR A 142 7.75 6.90 -3.95
C TYR A 142 8.02 5.40 -4.11
N ASP A 143 7.50 4.60 -3.18
CA ASP A 143 7.66 3.16 -3.20
C ASP A 143 6.43 2.45 -3.78
N ILE A 144 6.55 1.13 -3.94
CA ILE A 144 5.44 0.31 -4.44
C ILE A 144 4.26 0.31 -3.45
N ASP A 145 4.53 0.43 -2.14
CA ASP A 145 3.48 0.48 -1.12
C ASP A 145 2.64 1.75 -1.27
N ASP A 146 3.26 2.89 -1.55
CA ASP A 146 2.59 4.17 -1.83
C ASP A 146 1.74 4.09 -3.10
N LYS A 147 2.25 3.44 -4.14
CA LYS A 147 1.48 3.17 -5.37
C LYS A 147 0.25 2.32 -5.11
N VAL A 148 0.40 1.26 -4.33
CA VAL A 148 -0.71 0.37 -3.96
C VAL A 148 -1.73 1.08 -3.08
N ASN A 149 -1.28 1.90 -2.12
CA ASN A 149 -2.14 2.74 -1.29
C ASN A 149 -2.97 3.68 -2.15
N TRP A 150 -2.31 4.46 -3.01
CA TRP A 150 -2.98 5.41 -3.88
C TRP A 150 -4.03 4.73 -4.77
N LEU A 151 -3.70 3.58 -5.36
CA LEU A 151 -4.64 2.82 -6.19
C LEU A 151 -5.85 2.32 -5.37
N THR A 152 -5.61 1.82 -4.16
CA THR A 152 -6.65 1.35 -3.24
C THR A 152 -7.59 2.48 -2.81
N GLU A 153 -7.05 3.64 -2.42
CA GLU A 153 -7.81 4.83 -2.02
C GLU A 153 -8.71 5.37 -3.15
N HIS A 154 -8.30 5.17 -4.40
CA HIS A 154 -9.05 5.57 -5.58
C HIS A 154 -9.91 4.43 -6.17
N SER A 155 -10.17 3.37 -5.39
CA SER A 155 -10.95 2.20 -5.77
C SER A 155 -10.44 1.45 -7.01
N ARG A 156 -9.16 1.60 -7.36
CA ARG A 156 -8.51 0.92 -8.49
C ARG A 156 -7.85 -0.39 -8.04
N PHE A 157 -8.63 -1.23 -7.39
CA PHE A 157 -8.14 -2.46 -6.75
C PHE A 157 -7.50 -3.45 -7.71
N GLU A 158 -8.08 -3.68 -8.89
CA GLU A 158 -7.52 -4.65 -9.85
C GLU A 158 -6.11 -4.23 -10.30
N LYS A 159 -5.91 -2.94 -10.54
CA LYS A 159 -4.57 -2.40 -10.87
C LYS A 159 -3.61 -2.56 -9.69
N ALA A 160 -4.08 -2.36 -8.45
CA ALA A 160 -3.27 -2.55 -7.25
C ALA A 160 -2.83 -4.02 -7.10
N ILE A 161 -3.72 -4.97 -7.39
CA ILE A 161 -3.41 -6.40 -7.40
C ILE A 161 -2.37 -6.72 -8.48
N THR A 162 -2.54 -6.21 -9.72
CA THR A 162 -1.55 -6.42 -10.79
C THR A 162 -0.16 -5.91 -10.40
N VAL A 163 -0.09 -4.69 -9.85
CA VAL A 163 1.18 -4.12 -9.36
C VAL A 163 1.83 -5.01 -8.30
N LEU A 164 1.02 -5.59 -7.40
CA LEU A 164 1.52 -6.52 -6.38
C LEU A 164 1.98 -7.85 -6.99
N GLU A 165 1.25 -8.40 -7.96
CA GLU A 165 1.63 -9.64 -8.65
C GLU A 165 2.97 -9.50 -9.39
N ASP A 166 3.20 -8.35 -10.04
CA ASP A 166 4.44 -8.04 -10.75
C ASP A 166 5.68 -8.06 -9.83
N VAL A 167 5.50 -7.74 -8.54
CA VAL A 167 6.59 -7.66 -7.55
C VAL A 167 6.69 -8.89 -6.65
N GLY A 168 5.96 -9.98 -6.97
CA GLY A 168 6.01 -11.24 -6.23
C GLY A 168 4.86 -11.45 -5.23
N GLY A 169 3.82 -10.63 -5.28
CA GLY A 169 2.54 -10.80 -4.57
C GLY A 169 2.48 -10.20 -3.16
N LYS A 170 3.58 -9.66 -2.65
CA LYS A 170 3.68 -9.07 -1.30
C LYS A 170 4.78 -8.03 -1.22
N THR A 171 4.55 -6.99 -0.43
CA THR A 171 5.49 -5.91 -0.10
C THR A 171 5.63 -5.80 1.43
N ALA A 172 6.27 -4.74 1.93
CA ALA A 172 6.43 -4.53 3.37
C ALA A 172 5.08 -4.27 4.06
N LYS A 173 4.19 -3.51 3.41
CA LYS A 173 2.89 -3.13 3.99
C LYS A 173 1.70 -3.88 3.38
N HIS A 174 1.80 -4.38 2.15
CA HIS A 174 0.66 -4.92 1.40
C HIS A 174 0.88 -6.35 0.87
N SER A 175 -0.22 -7.00 0.51
CA SER A 175 -0.23 -8.30 -0.15
C SER A 175 -1.46 -8.42 -1.05
N VAL A 176 -1.41 -9.31 -2.06
CA VAL A 176 -2.56 -9.58 -2.93
C VAL A 176 -3.79 -9.99 -2.10
N VAL A 177 -3.59 -10.74 -1.02
CA VAL A 177 -4.66 -11.16 -0.12
C VAL A 177 -5.27 -9.96 0.62
N THR A 178 -4.46 -9.09 1.22
CA THR A 178 -4.97 -7.95 1.99
C THR A 178 -5.71 -6.95 1.11
N VAL A 179 -5.17 -6.60 -0.06
CA VAL A 179 -5.84 -5.72 -1.04
C VAL A 179 -7.06 -6.42 -1.63
N GLY A 180 -6.98 -7.73 -1.87
CA GLY A 180 -8.09 -8.54 -2.36
C GLY A 180 -9.28 -8.58 -1.39
N VAL A 181 -9.04 -8.67 -0.07
CA VAL A 181 -10.10 -8.58 0.95
C VAL A 181 -10.73 -7.20 0.99
N GLN A 182 -9.95 -6.12 0.82
CA GLN A 182 -10.49 -4.76 0.70
C GLN A 182 -11.35 -4.62 -0.56
N TYR A 183 -10.89 -5.18 -1.68
CA TYR A 183 -11.64 -5.18 -2.92
C TYR A 183 -12.95 -5.97 -2.80
N LEU A 184 -12.92 -7.14 -2.15
CA LEU A 184 -14.15 -7.89 -1.83
C LEU A 184 -15.13 -7.04 -1.03
N ALA A 185 -14.66 -6.39 0.04
CA ALA A 185 -15.53 -5.54 0.85
C ALA A 185 -16.18 -4.41 0.02
N HIS A 186 -15.43 -3.83 -0.92
CA HIS A 186 -15.95 -2.83 -1.85
C HIS A 186 -16.98 -3.40 -2.83
N LEU A 187 -16.72 -4.56 -3.45
CA LEU A 187 -17.70 -5.21 -4.34
C LEU A 187 -18.99 -5.58 -3.59
N MET A 188 -18.87 -6.03 -2.34
CA MET A 188 -20.02 -6.35 -1.49
C MET A 188 -20.84 -5.11 -1.14
N SER A 189 -20.21 -3.95 -0.90
CA SER A 189 -20.92 -2.70 -0.65
C SER A 189 -21.62 -2.15 -1.90
N GLU A 190 -21.06 -2.40 -3.08
CA GLU A 190 -21.65 -2.00 -4.38
C GLU A 190 -22.64 -3.04 -4.94
N HIS A 191 -22.94 -4.10 -4.18
CA HIS A 191 -23.87 -5.18 -4.56
C HIS A 191 -23.42 -6.05 -5.75
N PHE A 192 -22.14 -6.04 -6.12
CA PHE A 192 -21.57 -6.89 -7.17
C PHE A 192 -21.19 -8.28 -6.64
N TYR A 193 -22.20 -9.05 -6.21
CA TYR A 193 -22.00 -10.31 -5.48
C TYR A 193 -21.35 -11.43 -6.29
N GLU A 194 -21.65 -11.53 -7.58
CA GLU A 194 -21.07 -12.55 -8.46
C GLU A 194 -19.57 -12.30 -8.69
N GLU A 195 -19.20 -11.04 -8.94
CA GLU A 195 -17.79 -10.63 -9.09
C GLU A 195 -17.03 -10.82 -7.79
N ALA A 196 -17.66 -10.50 -6.65
CA ALA A 196 -17.12 -10.76 -5.33
C ALA A 196 -16.89 -12.27 -5.10
N ALA A 197 -17.80 -13.13 -5.54
CA ALA A 197 -17.64 -14.59 -5.40
C ALA A 197 -16.43 -15.12 -6.19
N ILE A 198 -16.26 -14.66 -7.43
CA ILE A 198 -15.10 -15.00 -8.27
C ILE A 198 -13.79 -14.52 -7.64
N LEU A 199 -13.78 -13.27 -7.16
CA LEU A 199 -12.62 -12.70 -6.47
C LEU A 199 -12.30 -13.47 -5.19
N CYS A 200 -13.32 -13.88 -4.43
CA CYS A 200 -13.17 -14.65 -3.19
C CYS A 200 -12.43 -15.96 -3.47
N ALA A 201 -12.85 -16.69 -4.52
CA ALA A 201 -12.17 -17.91 -4.94
C ALA A 201 -10.70 -17.66 -5.32
N ARG A 202 -10.43 -16.56 -6.05
CA ARG A 202 -9.07 -16.19 -6.49
C ARG A 202 -8.14 -15.89 -5.32
N ILE A 203 -8.62 -15.18 -4.30
CA ILE A 203 -7.78 -14.74 -3.17
C ILE A 203 -7.63 -15.80 -2.09
N CYS A 204 -8.69 -16.59 -1.82
CA CYS A 204 -8.69 -17.54 -0.72
C CYS A 204 -7.84 -18.78 -1.03
N LYS A 205 -7.83 -19.24 -2.29
CA LYS A 205 -7.07 -20.44 -2.72
C LYS A 205 -7.26 -21.61 -1.72
N ASN A 206 -6.19 -22.01 -1.04
CA ASN A 206 -6.19 -23.12 -0.06
C ASN A 206 -6.29 -22.65 1.41
N ASP A 207 -6.43 -21.34 1.66
CA ASP A 207 -6.54 -20.79 3.01
C ASP A 207 -7.97 -20.99 3.54
N LYS A 208 -8.12 -22.00 4.41
CA LYS A 208 -9.42 -22.35 5.01
C LYS A 208 -9.94 -21.24 5.90
N VAL A 209 -9.09 -20.61 6.71
CA VAL A 209 -9.51 -19.56 7.66
C VAL A 209 -10.02 -18.34 6.90
N LEU A 210 -9.33 -17.96 5.82
CA LEU A 210 -9.76 -16.86 4.98
C LEU A 210 -11.10 -17.17 4.28
N TRP A 211 -11.27 -18.37 3.76
CA TRP A 211 -12.54 -18.84 3.17
C TRP A 211 -13.71 -18.70 4.16
N GLU A 212 -13.58 -19.27 5.36
CA GLU A 212 -14.63 -19.24 6.38
C GLU A 212 -15.02 -17.79 6.73
N ASN A 213 -14.01 -16.94 6.95
CA ASN A 213 -14.23 -15.52 7.26
C ASN A 213 -14.94 -14.76 6.14
N GLN A 214 -14.58 -14.98 4.87
CA GLN A 214 -15.27 -14.29 3.77
C GLN A 214 -16.69 -14.84 3.57
N ILE A 215 -16.91 -16.16 3.67
CA ILE A 215 -18.24 -16.76 3.52
C ILE A 215 -19.21 -16.23 4.59
N LEU A 216 -18.74 -16.03 5.83
CA LEU A 216 -19.56 -15.41 6.87
C LEU A 216 -20.01 -13.98 6.48
N LYS A 217 -19.16 -13.19 5.81
CA LYS A 217 -19.57 -11.87 5.29
C LYS A 217 -20.60 -11.98 4.17
N PHE A 218 -20.52 -13.01 3.32
CA PHE A 218 -21.59 -13.31 2.34
C PHE A 218 -22.90 -13.70 3.03
N ALA A 219 -22.84 -14.42 4.16
CA ALA A 219 -24.01 -14.76 4.96
C ALA A 219 -24.71 -13.52 5.53
N GLU A 220 -23.95 -12.54 6.03
CA GLU A 220 -24.50 -11.29 6.59
C GLU A 220 -25.36 -10.50 5.61
N VAL A 221 -25.04 -10.57 4.31
CA VAL A 221 -25.81 -9.91 3.24
C VAL A 221 -26.80 -10.84 2.53
N ASN A 222 -26.97 -12.08 2.99
CA ASN A 222 -27.81 -13.13 2.38
C ASN A 222 -27.48 -13.42 0.91
N GLN A 223 -26.18 -13.53 0.60
CA GLN A 223 -25.67 -13.83 -0.75
C GLN A 223 -24.77 -15.06 -0.77
N LEU A 224 -25.02 -16.05 0.10
CA LEU A 224 -24.26 -17.29 0.11
C LEU A 224 -24.42 -18.08 -1.20
N ARG A 225 -25.54 -17.92 -1.90
CA ARG A 225 -25.76 -18.58 -3.19
C ARG A 225 -24.76 -18.14 -4.27
N ALA A 226 -24.30 -16.89 -4.26
CA ALA A 226 -23.30 -16.42 -5.23
C ALA A 226 -21.94 -17.09 -5.01
N VAL A 227 -21.51 -17.22 -3.75
CA VAL A 227 -20.20 -17.84 -3.42
C VAL A 227 -20.22 -19.36 -3.44
N SER A 228 -21.39 -19.99 -3.26
CA SER A 228 -21.56 -21.45 -3.14
C SER A 228 -20.94 -22.25 -4.30
N ALA A 229 -20.93 -21.68 -5.51
CA ALA A 229 -20.38 -22.31 -6.70
C ALA A 229 -18.88 -22.57 -6.59
N TYR A 230 -18.17 -21.72 -5.84
CA TYR A 230 -16.71 -21.66 -5.75
C TYR A 230 -16.13 -22.23 -4.45
N VAL A 231 -16.96 -22.49 -3.44
CA VAL A 231 -16.51 -23.05 -2.16
C VAL A 231 -15.86 -24.43 -2.39
N PRO A 232 -14.78 -24.79 -1.66
CA PRO A 232 -14.17 -26.12 -1.78
C PRO A 232 -15.18 -27.25 -1.51
N LYS A 233 -15.31 -28.19 -2.45
CA LYS A 233 -16.26 -29.33 -2.39
C LYS A 233 -15.58 -30.68 -2.17
N THR A 234 -14.26 -30.70 -2.05
CA THR A 234 -13.48 -31.92 -1.83
C THR A 234 -13.21 -32.11 -0.34
N PRO A 235 -13.33 -33.33 0.21
CA PRO A 235 -13.09 -33.59 1.63
C PRO A 235 -11.71 -33.13 2.13
N GLU A 236 -10.68 -33.20 1.28
CA GLU A 236 -9.30 -32.80 1.63
C GLU A 236 -9.19 -31.29 1.90
N GLN A 237 -9.94 -30.50 1.14
CA GLN A 237 -9.99 -29.04 1.26
C GLN A 237 -11.20 -28.55 2.03
N ALA A 238 -11.95 -29.46 2.66
CA ALA A 238 -13.19 -29.14 3.35
C ALA A 238 -12.97 -28.05 4.41
N LEU A 239 -13.92 -27.11 4.42
CA LEU A 239 -14.08 -26.11 5.47
C LEU A 239 -14.82 -26.73 6.67
N SER A 240 -15.08 -25.94 7.70
CA SER A 240 -15.95 -26.34 8.79
C SER A 240 -17.34 -26.73 8.28
N SER A 241 -17.89 -27.85 8.79
CA SER A 241 -19.26 -28.32 8.49
C SER A 241 -20.32 -27.23 8.60
N HIS A 242 -20.13 -26.28 9.52
CA HIS A 242 -21.03 -25.16 9.74
C HIS A 242 -21.18 -24.26 8.51
N ILE A 243 -20.12 -24.07 7.73
CA ILE A 243 -20.16 -23.22 6.53
C ILE A 243 -21.06 -23.81 5.46
N TYR A 244 -20.94 -25.13 5.23
CA TYR A 244 -21.80 -25.83 4.29
C TYR A 244 -23.26 -25.80 4.77
N GLU A 245 -23.50 -25.98 6.07
CA GLU A 245 -24.83 -25.88 6.68
C GLU A 245 -25.48 -24.50 6.47
N LEU A 246 -24.73 -23.40 6.63
CA LEU A 246 -25.23 -22.04 6.35
C LEU A 246 -25.69 -21.89 4.89
N ILE A 247 -24.91 -22.42 3.95
CA ILE A 247 -25.26 -22.37 2.52
C ILE A 247 -26.53 -23.18 2.27
N PHE A 248 -26.64 -24.40 2.83
CA PHE A 248 -27.88 -25.19 2.75
C PHE A 248 -29.09 -24.43 3.28
N TYR A 249 -28.96 -23.71 4.40
CA TYR A 249 -30.08 -22.94 4.96
C TYR A 249 -30.55 -21.80 4.07
N GLU A 250 -29.65 -21.10 3.38
CA GLU A 250 -30.04 -20.05 2.44
C GLU A 250 -30.77 -20.64 1.23
N TYR A 251 -30.25 -21.73 0.65
CA TYR A 251 -30.92 -22.44 -0.45
C TYR A 251 -32.29 -22.97 -0.02
N LEU A 252 -32.40 -23.60 1.15
CA LEU A 252 -33.65 -24.16 1.66
C LEU A 252 -34.78 -23.12 1.69
N LYS A 253 -34.44 -21.88 2.08
CA LYS A 253 -35.40 -20.78 2.21
C LYS A 253 -35.75 -20.09 0.89
N VAL A 254 -34.78 -19.95 -0.02
CA VAL A 254 -34.91 -19.05 -1.18
C VAL A 254 -35.02 -19.80 -2.50
N ASP A 255 -34.40 -20.97 -2.63
CA ASP A 255 -34.33 -21.74 -3.87
C ASP A 255 -34.45 -23.25 -3.62
N PRO A 256 -35.68 -23.80 -3.63
CA PRO A 256 -35.93 -25.23 -3.40
C PRO A 256 -35.21 -26.14 -4.41
N GLN A 257 -35.13 -25.72 -5.67
CA GLN A 257 -34.50 -26.51 -6.74
C GLN A 257 -32.98 -26.50 -6.59
N GLY A 258 -32.40 -25.34 -6.29
CA GLY A 258 -31.00 -25.21 -5.93
C GLY A 258 -30.64 -26.07 -4.71
N PHE A 259 -31.51 -26.10 -3.69
CA PHE A 259 -31.33 -26.94 -2.50
C PHE A 259 -31.22 -28.43 -2.86
N LEU A 260 -32.17 -28.96 -3.65
CA LEU A 260 -32.11 -30.36 -4.09
C LEU A 260 -30.82 -30.65 -4.87
N LYS A 261 -30.43 -29.73 -5.76
CA LYS A 261 -29.21 -29.88 -6.56
C LYS A 261 -27.95 -29.94 -5.69
N ILE A 262 -27.81 -29.07 -4.70
CA ILE A 262 -26.62 -29.10 -3.81
C ILE A 262 -26.59 -30.36 -2.93
N VAL A 263 -27.75 -30.89 -2.49
CA VAL A 263 -27.83 -32.18 -1.78
C VAL A 263 -27.31 -33.32 -2.65
N GLN A 264 -27.62 -33.30 -3.95
CA GLN A 264 -27.18 -34.33 -4.92
C GLN A 264 -25.69 -34.21 -5.27
N GLU A 265 -25.16 -32.99 -5.39
CA GLU A 265 -23.79 -32.75 -5.86
C GLU A 265 -22.73 -32.80 -4.75
N TRP A 266 -23.05 -32.33 -3.54
CA TRP A 266 -22.05 -32.17 -2.48
C TRP A 266 -21.81 -33.46 -1.72
N ASN A 267 -20.55 -33.74 -1.42
CA ASN A 267 -20.18 -34.93 -0.65
C ASN A 267 -20.77 -34.83 0.78
N PRO A 268 -21.50 -35.86 1.27
CA PRO A 268 -22.11 -35.84 2.60
C PRO A 268 -21.13 -35.68 3.76
N SER A 269 -19.84 -36.00 3.58
CA SER A 269 -18.81 -35.78 4.60
C SER A 269 -18.50 -34.30 4.89
N LEU A 270 -18.96 -33.37 4.02
CA LEU A 270 -18.72 -31.93 4.18
C LEU A 270 -19.63 -31.29 5.23
N TYR A 271 -20.78 -31.88 5.56
CA TYR A 271 -21.79 -31.30 6.44
C TYR A 271 -22.38 -32.34 7.37
N LYS A 272 -23.01 -31.91 8.47
CA LYS A 272 -23.68 -32.84 9.37
C LYS A 272 -25.07 -33.16 8.82
N THR A 273 -25.22 -34.31 8.16
CA THR A 273 -26.49 -34.75 7.56
C THR A 273 -27.67 -34.64 8.52
N GLY A 274 -27.50 -35.05 9.78
CA GLY A 274 -28.56 -34.97 10.80
C GLY A 274 -29.03 -33.54 11.11
N VAL A 275 -28.15 -32.55 10.99
CA VAL A 275 -28.50 -31.12 11.17
C VAL A 275 -29.37 -30.66 9.99
N ILE A 276 -28.96 -30.98 8.76
CA ILE A 276 -29.73 -30.62 7.55
C ILE A 276 -31.11 -31.30 7.53
N VAL A 277 -31.17 -32.59 7.87
CA VAL A 277 -32.43 -33.35 7.95
C VAL A 277 -33.42 -32.69 8.90
N LYS A 278 -32.97 -32.32 10.11
CA LYS A 278 -33.82 -31.64 11.09
C LYS A 278 -34.39 -30.34 10.53
N GLU A 279 -33.55 -29.53 9.89
CA GLU A 279 -33.93 -28.21 9.39
C GLU A 279 -34.86 -28.31 8.17
N VAL A 280 -34.69 -29.33 7.32
CA VAL A 280 -35.66 -29.64 6.24
C VAL A 280 -37.02 -30.05 6.81
N LEU A 281 -37.04 -30.89 7.85
CA LEU A 281 -38.28 -31.29 8.52
C LEU A 281 -38.99 -30.08 9.14
N ASP A 282 -38.27 -29.21 9.83
CA ASP A 282 -38.80 -27.98 10.42
C ASP A 282 -39.33 -27.03 9.33
N HIS A 283 -38.63 -26.92 8.19
CA HIS A 283 -39.07 -26.13 7.04
C HIS A 283 -40.35 -26.70 6.40
N LEU A 284 -40.48 -28.02 6.29
CA LEU A 284 -41.66 -28.69 5.73
C LEU A 284 -42.96 -28.43 6.52
N LEU A 285 -42.85 -28.11 7.81
CA LEU A 285 -43.99 -27.75 8.66
C LEU A 285 -44.54 -26.35 8.34
N THR A 286 -43.68 -25.45 7.86
CA THR A 286 -44.00 -24.03 7.69
C THR A 286 -44.17 -23.62 6.22
N THR A 287 -43.54 -24.35 5.29
CA THR A 287 -43.51 -24.00 3.88
C THR A 287 -44.86 -24.23 3.18
N LYS A 288 -45.21 -23.29 2.29
CA LYS A 288 -46.41 -23.35 1.42
C LYS A 288 -46.08 -23.80 -0.01
N ILE A 289 -44.80 -24.00 -0.31
CA ILE A 289 -44.29 -24.45 -1.62
C ILE A 289 -44.58 -25.94 -1.78
N ASP A 290 -44.58 -26.43 -3.03
CA ASP A 290 -44.67 -27.86 -3.31
C ASP A 290 -43.60 -28.63 -2.51
N LYS A 291 -44.09 -29.57 -1.69
CA LYS A 291 -43.27 -30.33 -0.74
C LYS A 291 -42.48 -31.44 -1.43
N ASN A 292 -42.82 -31.80 -2.66
CA ASN A 292 -42.19 -32.91 -3.37
C ASN A 292 -40.67 -32.78 -3.46
N ILE A 293 -40.16 -31.59 -3.79
CA ILE A 293 -38.71 -31.31 -3.91
C ILE A 293 -37.99 -31.55 -2.58
N TYR A 294 -38.58 -31.07 -1.49
CA TYR A 294 -37.99 -31.23 -0.15
C TYR A 294 -38.09 -32.68 0.35
N LEU A 295 -39.15 -33.41 0.00
CA LEU A 295 -39.29 -34.84 0.31
C LEU A 295 -38.27 -35.69 -0.45
N GLU A 296 -37.99 -35.35 -1.71
CA GLU A 296 -36.94 -35.98 -2.49
C GLU A 296 -35.54 -35.71 -1.89
N ALA A 297 -35.25 -34.45 -1.56
CA ALA A 297 -34.00 -34.10 -0.90
C ALA A 297 -33.84 -34.80 0.45
N LEU A 298 -34.93 -34.91 1.23
CA LEU A 298 -34.95 -35.63 2.50
C LEU A 298 -34.67 -37.13 2.33
N ALA A 299 -35.26 -37.76 1.31
CA ALA A 299 -35.00 -39.17 1.00
C ALA A 299 -33.51 -39.41 0.68
N LEU A 300 -32.88 -38.52 -0.09
CA LEU A 300 -31.45 -38.58 -0.39
C LEU A 300 -30.60 -38.41 0.88
N LEU A 301 -30.93 -37.43 1.74
CA LEU A 301 -30.20 -37.20 2.99
C LEU A 301 -30.25 -38.42 3.93
N TYR A 302 -31.39 -39.13 4.00
CA TYR A 302 -31.47 -40.37 4.78
C TYR A 302 -30.65 -41.52 4.20
N CYS A 303 -30.47 -41.57 2.87
CA CYS A 303 -29.58 -42.55 2.23
C CYS A 303 -28.09 -42.29 2.51
N TYR A 304 -27.72 -41.05 2.83
CA TYR A 304 -26.35 -40.65 3.15
C TYR A 304 -25.98 -40.82 4.63
N GLN A 305 -26.92 -41.28 5.44
CA GLN A 305 -26.79 -41.40 6.89
C GLN A 305 -26.08 -42.68 7.33
#